data_AF-A0AAN6TP26-F1
#
_entry.id   AF-A0AAN6TP26-F1
#
_cell.length_a   1.000
_cell.length_b   1.000
_cell.length_c   1.000
_cell.angle_alpha   90.00
_cell.angle_beta   90.00
_cell.angle_gamma   90.00
#
_symmetry.space_group_name_H-M   'P 1'
#
loop_
_entity.id
_entity.type
_entity.pdbx_description
1 polymer ?
#
loop_
_entity_poly.entity_id
_entity_poly.type
_entity_poly.pdbx_seq_one_letter_code
_entity_poly.pdbx_strand_id
1 'polypeptide(L)'
;MLFDSLEHYASLSQDSKSSHHGVRNIDSAIRNLALIGVAIRRTGKASRSRRADRTFNPEKYHEFRKHLECVILLRPTEDGRHPDELDPSKLSGLQRRLIDANLRRRHRFLLAQRRSMNQEEDKPLLAPTISGVSRASTAEGTLNYAPAKPYIPGTTKTQITSIASDAEFPNPPAIPDDREIFQCPCCCQSLQVETFKDSKLWKRHVVEDLCPYTCIAENCPTPELLFCTRSEWETHIKKSHLPEWQCPFCDGDHAKQPNMEAMADHLQADHKDELSTKSLSTLLSWSAVQKMGVTTCPFCTADGPEDAPDLVDHVLQEAYEFALRALPWPKPINHELNEPPGTFKLPDKGNDENPISRWL
;
A
#
# COMPACT_ATOMS: atom_id res chain seq x y z
N MET A 1 4.31 -52.91 -50.10
CA MET A 1 3.27 -53.06 -49.05
C MET A 1 3.78 -52.90 -47.61
N LEU A 2 5.08 -53.01 -47.30
CA LEU A 2 5.62 -52.59 -45.98
C LEU A 2 6.41 -51.27 -46.02
N PHE A 3 6.75 -50.78 -47.21
CA PHE A 3 7.46 -49.51 -47.39
C PHE A 3 6.49 -48.31 -47.34
N ASP A 4 5.29 -48.45 -47.92
CA ASP A 4 4.26 -47.39 -47.95
C ASP A 4 3.65 -47.09 -46.56
N SER A 5 3.70 -48.05 -45.62
CA SER A 5 3.23 -47.84 -44.25
C SER A 5 4.25 -47.11 -43.36
N LEU A 6 5.54 -47.14 -43.71
CA LEU A 6 6.60 -46.43 -42.98
C LEU A 6 6.68 -44.96 -43.41
N GLU A 7 6.41 -44.63 -44.67
CA GLU A 7 6.30 -43.23 -45.13
C GLU A 7 5.09 -42.51 -44.52
N HIS A 8 3.98 -43.22 -44.28
CA HIS A 8 2.80 -42.66 -43.61
C HIS A 8 3.03 -42.40 -42.12
N TYR A 9 3.83 -43.23 -41.44
CA TYR A 9 4.24 -42.99 -40.04
C TYR A 9 5.29 -41.88 -39.93
N ALA A 10 6.17 -41.72 -40.92
CA ALA A 10 7.15 -40.64 -40.96
C ALA A 10 6.51 -39.26 -41.23
N SER A 11 5.46 -39.19 -42.06
CA SER A 11 4.70 -37.96 -42.31
C SER A 11 3.83 -37.53 -41.12
N LEU A 12 3.22 -38.49 -40.40
CA LEU A 12 2.52 -38.22 -39.14
C LEU A 12 3.47 -37.76 -38.01
N SER A 13 4.72 -38.25 -38.01
CA SER A 13 5.74 -37.76 -37.08
C SER A 13 6.20 -36.32 -37.37
N GLN A 14 6.05 -35.82 -38.60
CA GLN A 14 6.34 -34.41 -38.95
C GLN A 14 5.19 -33.47 -38.54
N ASP A 15 3.95 -33.95 -38.49
CA ASP A 15 2.79 -33.20 -37.98
C ASP A 15 2.77 -33.07 -36.45
N SER A 16 3.47 -33.94 -35.72
CA SER A 16 3.63 -33.80 -34.27
C SER A 16 4.35 -32.50 -33.88
N LYS A 17 5.31 -32.02 -34.69
CA LYS A 17 6.02 -30.75 -34.46
C LYS A 17 5.13 -29.54 -34.78
N SER A 18 4.28 -29.64 -35.79
CA SER A 18 3.27 -28.63 -36.16
C SER A 18 2.20 -28.51 -35.07
N SER A 19 1.71 -29.65 -34.57
CA SER A 19 0.75 -29.75 -33.47
C SER A 19 1.32 -29.23 -32.15
N HIS A 20 2.54 -29.63 -31.78
CA HIS A 20 3.21 -29.09 -30.58
C HIS A 20 3.47 -27.59 -30.67
N HIS A 21 3.81 -27.06 -31.85
CA HIS A 21 3.96 -25.62 -32.06
C HIS A 21 2.61 -24.89 -31.97
N GLY A 22 1.54 -25.46 -32.55
CA GLY A 22 0.17 -24.95 -32.44
C GLY A 22 -0.34 -24.92 -31.00
N VAL A 23 -0.14 -25.99 -30.24
CA VAL A 23 -0.48 -26.07 -28.81
C VAL A 23 0.33 -25.05 -27.99
N ARG A 24 1.64 -24.92 -28.24
CA ARG A 24 2.47 -23.90 -27.57
C ARG A 24 2.03 -22.47 -27.88
N ASN A 25 1.52 -22.21 -29.08
CA ASN A 25 0.96 -20.90 -29.45
C ASN A 25 -0.37 -20.63 -28.76
N ILE A 26 -1.24 -21.64 -28.64
CA ILE A 26 -2.50 -21.54 -27.88
C ILE A 26 -2.20 -21.29 -26.40
N ASP A 27 -1.30 -22.05 -25.79
CA ASP A 27 -0.88 -21.85 -24.40
C ASP A 27 -0.32 -20.45 -24.18
N SER A 28 0.46 -19.95 -25.14
CA SER A 28 1.02 -18.59 -25.07
C SER A 28 -0.04 -17.51 -25.24
N ALA A 29 -1.06 -17.74 -26.09
CA ALA A 29 -2.19 -16.83 -26.23
C ALA A 29 -3.05 -16.80 -24.96
N ILE A 30 -3.33 -17.97 -24.36
CA ILE A 30 -4.07 -18.08 -23.10
C ILE A 30 -3.31 -17.37 -21.98
N ARG A 31 -1.99 -17.58 -21.87
CA ARG A 31 -1.11 -16.83 -20.97
C ARG A 31 -1.28 -15.33 -21.13
N ASN A 32 -1.10 -14.82 -22.36
CA ASN A 32 -1.19 -13.39 -22.65
C ASN A 32 -2.57 -12.81 -22.31
N LEU A 33 -3.66 -13.52 -22.60
CA LEU A 33 -5.02 -13.11 -22.23
C LEU A 33 -5.18 -13.04 -20.71
N ALA A 34 -4.62 -14.01 -19.98
CA ALA A 34 -4.64 -14.02 -18.53
C ALA A 34 -3.88 -12.82 -17.95
N LEU A 35 -2.72 -12.47 -18.53
CA LEU A 35 -1.93 -11.29 -18.14
C LEU A 35 -2.66 -9.97 -18.43
N ILE A 36 -3.29 -9.85 -19.60
CA ILE A 36 -4.12 -8.70 -19.95
C ILE A 36 -5.29 -8.57 -18.95
N GLY A 37 -5.93 -9.69 -18.59
CA GLY A 37 -6.97 -9.73 -17.58
C GLY A 37 -6.50 -9.23 -16.21
N VAL A 38 -5.29 -9.59 -15.78
CA VAL A 38 -4.67 -9.04 -14.55
C VAL A 38 -4.43 -7.54 -14.67
N ALA A 39 -3.88 -7.06 -15.79
CA ALA A 39 -3.60 -5.64 -16.01
C ALA A 39 -4.89 -4.79 -15.98
N ILE A 40 -5.96 -5.23 -16.64
CA ILE A 40 -7.27 -4.56 -16.62
C ILE A 40 -7.84 -4.52 -15.19
N ARG A 41 -7.74 -5.62 -14.44
CA ARG A 41 -8.20 -5.64 -13.04
C ARG A 41 -7.38 -4.70 -12.15
N ARG A 42 -6.10 -4.50 -12.43
CA ARG A 42 -5.23 -3.58 -11.71
C ARG A 42 -5.65 -2.12 -11.90
N THR A 43 -6.07 -1.71 -13.11
CA THR A 43 -6.53 -0.33 -13.36
C THR A 43 -7.83 0.01 -12.61
N GLY A 44 -8.70 -0.99 -12.39
CA GLY A 44 -9.94 -0.82 -11.63
C GLY A 44 -9.76 -0.62 -10.11
N LYS A 45 -8.53 -0.69 -9.59
CA LYS A 45 -8.23 -0.64 -8.14
C LYS A 45 -8.74 0.62 -7.46
N ALA A 46 -8.41 1.80 -7.99
CA ALA A 46 -8.83 3.07 -7.38
C ALA A 46 -10.37 3.18 -7.30
N SER A 47 -11.08 2.66 -8.32
CA SER A 47 -12.54 2.58 -8.32
C SER A 47 -13.08 1.65 -7.22
N ARG A 48 -12.47 0.47 -7.05
CA ARG A 48 -12.84 -0.47 -5.97
C ARG A 48 -12.60 0.13 -4.59
N SER A 49 -11.47 0.79 -4.37
CA SER A 49 -11.17 1.47 -3.09
C SER A 49 -12.19 2.56 -2.79
N ARG A 50 -12.51 3.43 -3.75
CA ARG A 50 -13.56 4.46 -3.58
C ARG A 50 -14.93 3.86 -3.25
N ARG A 51 -15.30 2.74 -3.89
CA ARG A 51 -16.56 2.06 -3.59
C ARG A 51 -16.56 1.45 -2.19
N ALA A 52 -15.43 0.91 -1.73
CA ALA A 52 -15.28 0.41 -0.38
C ALA A 52 -15.40 1.55 0.65
N ASP A 53 -14.74 2.68 0.41
CA ASP A 53 -14.79 3.83 1.32
C ASP A 53 -16.21 4.38 1.50
N ARG A 54 -17.05 4.33 0.46
CA ARG A 54 -18.48 4.71 0.55
C ARG A 54 -19.31 3.82 1.50
N THR A 55 -18.86 2.61 1.78
CA THR A 55 -19.53 1.68 2.69
C THR A 55 -18.87 1.61 4.07
N PHE A 56 -17.85 2.45 4.31
CA PHE A 56 -17.13 2.47 5.57
C PHE A 56 -18.04 2.98 6.69
N ASN A 57 -18.07 2.23 7.79
CA ASN A 57 -18.73 2.63 9.02
C ASN A 57 -17.75 2.38 10.18
N PRO A 58 -17.26 3.43 10.87
CA PRO A 58 -16.25 3.29 11.92
C PRO A 58 -16.74 2.50 13.14
N GLU A 59 -18.04 2.52 13.46
CA GLU A 59 -18.62 1.83 14.63
C GLU A 59 -18.46 0.30 14.56
N LYS A 60 -18.35 -0.24 13.33
CA LYS A 60 -18.12 -1.67 13.11
C LYS A 60 -16.72 -2.14 13.51
N TYR A 61 -15.81 -1.22 13.81
CA TYR A 61 -14.40 -1.49 14.07
C TYR A 61 -13.96 -1.07 15.48
N HIS A 62 -14.88 -1.04 16.46
CA HIS A 62 -14.59 -0.58 17.82
C HIS A 62 -13.42 -1.32 18.49
N GLU A 63 -13.31 -2.65 18.38
CA GLU A 63 -12.17 -3.40 18.95
C GLU A 63 -10.84 -3.05 18.28
N PHE A 64 -10.84 -2.92 16.95
CA PHE A 64 -9.65 -2.54 16.22
C PHE A 64 -9.26 -1.07 16.50
N ARG A 65 -10.26 -0.18 16.64
CA ARG A 65 -10.06 1.21 17.06
C ARG A 65 -9.39 1.26 18.43
N LYS A 66 -9.93 0.57 19.44
CA LYS A 66 -9.35 0.50 20.78
C LYS A 66 -7.90 0.00 20.73
N HIS A 67 -7.62 -1.05 19.96
CA HIS A 67 -6.25 -1.55 19.78
C HIS A 67 -5.30 -0.45 19.25
N LEU A 68 -5.71 0.29 18.22
CA LEU A 68 -4.92 1.37 17.65
C LEU A 68 -4.74 2.55 18.62
N GLU A 69 -5.78 2.87 19.40
CA GLU A 69 -5.73 3.88 20.47
C GLU A 69 -4.73 3.46 21.54
N CYS A 70 -4.76 2.19 21.98
CA CYS A 70 -3.75 1.63 22.89
C CYS A 70 -2.34 1.77 22.33
N VAL A 71 -2.11 1.42 21.05
CA VAL A 71 -0.78 1.52 20.43
C VAL A 71 -0.24 2.96 20.45
N ILE A 72 -1.11 3.96 20.26
CA ILE A 72 -0.69 5.37 20.26
C ILE A 72 -0.51 5.92 21.68
N LEU A 73 -1.41 5.58 22.60
CA LEU A 73 -1.44 6.14 23.95
C LEU A 73 -0.49 5.43 24.92
N LEU A 74 -0.28 4.13 24.76
CA LEU A 74 0.69 3.35 25.53
C LEU A 74 2.09 3.57 24.93
N ARG A 75 2.61 4.79 25.09
CA ARG A 75 4.04 5.06 24.87
C ARG A 75 4.84 4.11 25.77
N PRO A 76 5.90 3.44 25.26
CA PRO A 76 6.86 2.76 26.13
C PRO A 76 7.35 3.78 27.16
N THR A 77 6.98 3.56 28.41
CA THR A 77 7.45 4.31 29.58
C THR A 77 8.00 3.27 30.54
N GLU A 78 9.08 3.60 31.24
CA GLU A 78 9.85 2.64 32.05
C GLU A 78 8.98 1.87 33.07
N ASP A 79 7.84 2.44 33.48
CA ASP A 79 6.97 1.89 34.51
C ASP A 79 5.79 1.03 34.01
N GLY A 80 5.53 0.98 32.69
CA GLY A 80 4.38 0.26 32.13
C GLY A 80 3.01 0.88 32.52
N ARG A 81 2.15 1.17 31.54
CA ARG A 81 0.80 1.68 31.81
C ARG A 81 -0.26 0.60 31.72
N HIS A 82 -1.22 0.61 32.65
CA HIS A 82 -2.38 -0.28 32.64
C HIS A 82 -3.38 0.16 31.54
N PRO A 83 -3.98 -0.76 30.76
CA PRO A 83 -4.89 -0.43 29.65
C PRO A 83 -6.16 0.36 30.04
N ASP A 84 -6.57 0.31 31.31
CA ASP A 84 -7.80 0.96 31.81
C ASP A 84 -7.68 2.48 32.04
N GLU A 85 -6.48 3.07 31.88
CA GLU A 85 -6.25 4.53 32.00
C GLU A 85 -6.17 5.25 30.64
N LEU A 86 -6.62 4.61 29.57
CA LEU A 86 -6.59 5.17 28.23
C LEU A 86 -7.79 6.12 28.05
N ASP A 87 -7.49 7.40 28.03
CA ASP A 87 -8.46 8.47 27.76
C ASP A 87 -8.33 8.90 26.28
N PRO A 88 -9.28 8.49 25.39
CA PRO A 88 -9.25 8.85 23.98
C PRO A 88 -9.35 10.36 23.73
N SER A 89 -9.80 11.15 24.72
CA SER A 89 -9.86 12.61 24.60
C SER A 89 -8.48 13.25 24.49
N LYS A 90 -7.41 12.55 24.90
CA LYS A 90 -6.02 13.01 24.80
C LYS A 90 -5.43 12.89 23.38
N LEU A 91 -6.16 12.27 22.44
CA LEU A 91 -5.67 12.09 21.08
C LEU A 91 -5.71 13.40 20.28
N SER A 92 -4.58 13.75 19.67
CA SER A 92 -4.49 14.88 18.74
C SER A 92 -5.35 14.64 17.49
N GLY A 93 -5.66 15.71 16.75
CA GLY A 93 -6.39 15.60 15.48
C GLY A 93 -5.67 14.71 14.47
N LEU A 94 -4.34 14.78 14.44
CA LEU A 94 -3.49 13.92 13.61
C LEU A 94 -3.58 12.44 14.03
N GLN A 95 -3.47 12.15 15.32
CA GLN A 95 -3.57 10.77 15.83
C GLN A 95 -4.93 10.14 15.49
N ARG A 96 -6.03 10.87 15.69
CA ARG A 96 -7.38 10.43 15.29
C ARG A 96 -7.47 10.13 13.79
N ARG A 97 -6.90 10.99 12.94
CA ARG A 97 -6.84 10.77 11.49
C ARG A 97 -6.06 9.50 11.12
N LEU A 98 -4.92 9.26 11.78
CA LEU A 98 -4.10 8.07 11.54
C LEU A 98 -4.82 6.79 11.93
N ILE A 99 -5.59 6.81 13.03
CA ILE A 99 -6.48 5.72 13.44
C ILE A 99 -7.55 5.49 12.38
N ASP A 100 -8.30 6.52 12.00
CA ASP A 100 -9.40 6.41 11.01
C ASP A 100 -8.89 5.93 9.64
N ALA A 101 -7.72 6.37 9.22
CA ALA A 101 -7.04 5.88 8.02
C ALA A 101 -6.80 4.36 8.09
N ASN A 102 -6.33 3.85 9.23
CA ASN A 102 -6.13 2.42 9.44
C ASN A 102 -7.45 1.64 9.45
N LEU A 103 -8.52 2.17 10.06
CA LEU A 103 -9.84 1.55 10.01
C LEU A 103 -10.34 1.42 8.56
N ARG A 104 -10.13 2.44 7.73
CA ARG A 104 -10.49 2.40 6.30
C ARG A 104 -9.67 1.39 5.52
N ARG A 105 -8.35 1.33 5.76
CA ARG A 105 -7.48 0.30 5.17
C ARG A 105 -7.98 -1.11 5.51
N ARG A 106 -8.26 -1.37 6.79
CA ARG A 106 -8.80 -2.66 7.25
C ARG A 106 -10.14 -2.97 6.59
N HIS A 107 -11.03 -1.98 6.50
CA HIS A 107 -12.32 -2.11 5.83
C HIS A 107 -12.19 -2.55 4.37
N ARG A 108 -11.28 -1.93 3.61
CA ARG A 108 -11.04 -2.27 2.20
C ARG A 108 -10.63 -3.75 2.04
N PHE A 109 -9.73 -4.25 2.89
CA PHE A 109 -9.31 -5.65 2.84
C PHE A 109 -10.45 -6.61 3.21
N LEU A 110 -11.14 -6.37 4.33
CA LEU A 110 -12.24 -7.25 4.75
C LEU A 110 -13.39 -7.28 3.74
N LEU A 111 -13.69 -6.15 3.09
CA LEU A 111 -14.71 -6.10 2.05
C LEU A 111 -14.29 -6.89 0.80
N ALA A 112 -13.01 -6.85 0.44
CA ALA A 112 -12.46 -7.65 -0.65
C ALA A 112 -12.54 -9.15 -0.34
N GLN A 113 -12.13 -9.55 0.87
CA GLN A 113 -12.20 -10.94 1.35
C GLN A 113 -13.64 -11.47 1.35
N ARG A 114 -14.60 -10.71 1.91
CA ARG A 114 -16.02 -11.10 1.89
C ARG A 114 -16.57 -11.30 0.48
N ARG A 115 -16.24 -10.40 -0.44
CA ARG A 115 -16.68 -10.53 -1.85
C ARG A 115 -16.11 -11.77 -2.51
N SER A 116 -14.85 -12.10 -2.21
CA SER A 116 -14.22 -13.31 -2.73
C SER A 116 -14.85 -14.57 -2.16
N MET A 117 -15.16 -14.61 -0.86
CA MET A 117 -15.80 -15.78 -0.23
C MET A 117 -17.17 -16.06 -0.85
N ASN A 118 -18.01 -15.03 -1.00
CA ASN A 118 -19.33 -15.19 -1.62
C ASN A 118 -19.24 -15.66 -3.09
N GLN A 119 -18.17 -15.31 -3.82
CA GLN A 119 -17.96 -15.79 -5.18
C GLN A 119 -17.57 -17.27 -5.26
N GLU A 120 -16.84 -17.77 -4.26
CA GLU A 120 -16.50 -19.20 -4.18
C GLU A 120 -17.70 -20.04 -3.73
N GLU A 121 -18.60 -19.50 -2.91
CA GLU A 121 -19.86 -20.15 -2.53
C GLU A 121 -20.85 -20.29 -3.70
N ASP A 122 -20.90 -19.32 -4.61
CA ASP A 122 -21.78 -19.32 -5.79
C ASP A 122 -21.23 -20.14 -6.99
N LYS A 123 -20.08 -20.80 -6.85
CA LYS A 123 -19.40 -21.51 -7.94
C LYS A 123 -20.08 -22.88 -8.20
N PRO A 124 -20.76 -23.10 -9.33
CA PRO A 124 -21.34 -24.41 -9.64
C PRO A 124 -20.22 -25.46 -9.81
N LEU A 125 -20.43 -26.68 -9.30
CA LEU A 125 -19.49 -27.82 -9.38
C LEU A 125 -19.26 -28.38 -10.81
N LEU A 126 -19.51 -27.60 -11.86
CA LEU A 126 -19.35 -28.04 -13.25
C LEU A 126 -18.16 -27.33 -13.90
N ALA A 127 -17.38 -28.11 -14.67
CA ALA A 127 -16.27 -27.63 -15.48
C ALA A 127 -16.68 -26.37 -16.28
N PRO A 128 -15.76 -25.43 -16.52
CA PRO A 128 -16.11 -24.15 -17.15
C PRO A 128 -16.51 -24.38 -18.60
N THR A 129 -17.81 -24.54 -18.85
CA THR A 129 -18.38 -24.40 -20.17
C THR A 129 -18.34 -22.92 -20.51
N ILE A 130 -17.66 -22.57 -21.61
CA ILE A 130 -17.64 -21.23 -22.19
C ILE A 130 -19.07 -20.89 -22.64
N SER A 131 -19.91 -20.46 -21.72
CA SER A 131 -21.24 -19.92 -22.00
C SER A 131 -21.56 -18.90 -20.93
N GLY A 132 -20.87 -17.77 -21.00
CA GLY A 132 -21.04 -16.69 -20.05
C GLY A 132 -20.03 -15.59 -20.34
N VAL A 133 -20.42 -14.65 -21.20
CA VAL A 133 -19.71 -13.37 -21.31
C VAL A 133 -19.87 -12.68 -19.96
N SER A 134 -18.92 -12.88 -19.06
CA SER A 134 -18.82 -12.08 -17.84
C SER A 134 -18.61 -10.63 -18.27
N ARG A 135 -19.53 -9.76 -17.88
CA ARG A 135 -19.44 -8.31 -18.13
C ARG A 135 -18.21 -7.76 -17.42
N ALA A 136 -17.09 -7.74 -18.14
CA ALA A 136 -15.96 -6.89 -17.79
C ALA A 136 -16.46 -5.45 -17.87
N SER A 137 -16.44 -4.75 -16.73
CA SER A 137 -16.76 -3.33 -16.70
C SER A 137 -15.67 -2.60 -17.47
N THR A 138 -15.97 -2.18 -18.70
CA THR A 138 -15.08 -1.35 -19.50
C THR A 138 -14.97 0.02 -18.83
N ALA A 139 -13.76 0.38 -18.43
CA ALA A 139 -13.42 1.77 -18.17
C ALA A 139 -12.82 2.30 -19.48
N GLU A 140 -13.60 3.11 -20.20
CA GLU A 140 -13.07 3.91 -21.31
C GLU A 140 -12.15 4.98 -20.73
N GLY A 141 -10.90 5.00 -21.20
CA GLY A 141 -9.89 5.95 -20.78
C GLY A 141 -8.51 5.51 -21.28
N THR A 142 -8.05 6.15 -22.36
CA THR A 142 -6.68 6.01 -22.86
C THR A 142 -5.70 6.45 -21.79
N LEU A 143 -4.80 5.56 -21.32
CA LEU A 143 -3.77 5.91 -20.35
C LEU A 143 -2.37 5.58 -20.89
N ASN A 144 -1.57 6.63 -21.07
CA ASN A 144 -0.14 6.54 -21.26
C ASN A 144 0.51 6.13 -19.93
N TYR A 145 1.24 5.01 -19.94
CA TYR A 145 2.01 4.51 -18.80
C TYR A 145 3.46 5.03 -18.90
N ALA A 146 3.87 5.85 -17.94
CA ALA A 146 5.28 6.14 -17.68
C ALA A 146 5.67 5.49 -16.34
N PRO A 147 6.69 4.62 -16.30
CA PRO A 147 7.13 4.00 -15.05
C PRO A 147 7.84 5.04 -14.17
N ALA A 148 7.26 5.39 -13.03
CA ALA A 148 7.93 6.14 -11.98
C ALA A 148 8.94 5.24 -11.24
N LYS A 149 10.13 5.76 -10.92
CA LYS A 149 11.15 5.04 -10.15
C LYS A 149 10.73 4.93 -8.68
N PRO A 150 10.82 3.73 -8.06
CA PRO A 150 10.46 3.53 -6.66
C PRO A 150 11.55 4.05 -5.71
N TYR A 151 11.09 4.69 -4.62
CA TYR A 151 11.90 5.04 -3.45
C TYR A 151 11.85 3.88 -2.44
N ILE A 152 13.02 3.43 -1.97
CA ILE A 152 13.18 2.47 -0.87
C ILE A 152 13.89 3.23 0.25
N PRO A 153 13.28 3.44 1.43
CA PRO A 153 13.90 4.20 2.51
C PRO A 153 15.16 3.51 3.04
N GLY A 154 16.21 4.30 3.24
CA GLY A 154 17.44 3.89 3.94
C GLY A 154 17.18 3.72 5.43
N THR A 155 17.67 2.62 5.99
CA THR A 155 17.33 2.15 7.33
C THR A 155 18.31 2.71 8.37
N THR A 156 17.88 3.65 9.20
CA THR A 156 18.51 3.89 10.52
C THR A 156 17.42 3.66 11.58
N LYS A 157 17.54 2.54 12.30
CA LYS A 157 16.56 2.10 13.32
C LYS A 157 17.02 2.61 14.69
N THR A 158 16.12 3.18 15.47
CA THR A 158 16.30 3.34 16.92
C THR A 158 16.03 2.01 17.62
N GLN A 159 16.59 1.82 18.83
CA GLN A 159 16.73 0.50 19.49
C GLN A 159 15.39 -0.22 19.79
N ILE A 160 14.24 0.45 19.73
CA ILE A 160 12.93 -0.15 20.07
C ILE A 160 12.22 -0.69 18.80
N THR A 161 12.51 -0.17 17.61
CA THR A 161 11.98 -0.67 16.31
C THR A 161 12.77 -1.86 15.75
N SER A 162 13.83 -2.33 16.42
CA SER A 162 14.64 -3.45 15.93
C SER A 162 14.00 -4.83 16.12
N ILE A 163 13.02 -4.98 17.02
CA ILE A 163 12.42 -6.30 17.31
C ILE A 163 11.30 -6.65 16.31
N ALA A 164 10.69 -5.66 15.65
CA ALA A 164 9.47 -5.88 14.86
C ALA A 164 9.64 -5.71 13.33
N SER A 165 10.67 -4.98 12.89
CA SER A 165 10.71 -4.44 11.51
C SER A 165 10.90 -5.47 10.38
N ASP A 166 11.36 -6.69 10.66
CA ASP A 166 11.38 -7.80 9.67
C ASP A 166 10.36 -8.91 9.96
N ALA A 167 9.73 -8.90 11.14
CA ALA A 167 8.67 -9.85 11.54
C ALA A 167 7.26 -9.36 11.21
N GLU A 168 7.09 -8.06 10.92
CA GLU A 168 5.80 -7.42 10.68
C GLU A 168 5.34 -7.39 9.22
N PHE A 169 6.07 -7.93 8.24
CA PHE A 169 5.57 -7.97 6.85
C PHE A 169 5.02 -9.36 6.52
N PRO A 170 3.82 -9.50 5.92
CA PRO A 170 3.30 -10.83 5.64
C PRO A 170 4.20 -11.54 4.63
N ASN A 171 4.65 -12.75 4.93
CA ASN A 171 5.35 -13.57 3.95
C ASN A 171 4.41 -13.91 2.79
N PRO A 172 4.87 -14.05 1.55
CA PRO A 172 4.01 -14.51 0.47
C PRO A 172 3.47 -15.92 0.78
N PRO A 173 2.20 -16.24 0.47
CA PRO A 173 1.69 -17.60 0.57
C PRO A 173 2.50 -18.56 -0.30
N ALA A 174 2.63 -19.81 0.13
CA ALA A 174 3.19 -20.87 -0.71
C ALA A 174 2.24 -21.15 -1.87
N ILE A 175 2.76 -21.13 -3.09
CA ILE A 175 1.98 -21.33 -4.31
C ILE A 175 2.34 -22.69 -4.93
N PRO A 176 1.35 -23.51 -5.30
CA PRO A 176 1.55 -24.70 -6.12
C PRO A 176 2.27 -24.40 -7.45
N ASP A 177 3.21 -25.25 -7.87
CA ASP A 177 4.02 -25.03 -9.06
C ASP A 177 3.24 -25.10 -10.39
N ASP A 178 1.99 -25.59 -10.37
CA ASP A 178 1.12 -25.76 -11.53
C ASP A 178 0.29 -24.50 -11.87
N ARG A 179 0.47 -23.39 -11.14
CA ARG A 179 -0.29 -22.15 -11.35
C ARG A 179 0.58 -21.04 -11.92
N GLU A 180 0.05 -20.33 -12.91
CA GLU A 180 0.65 -19.09 -13.45
C GLU A 180 0.05 -17.82 -12.81
N ILE A 181 -1.16 -17.93 -12.26
CA ILE A 181 -1.87 -16.85 -11.57
C ILE A 181 -2.39 -17.36 -10.24
N PHE A 182 -2.23 -16.55 -9.20
CA PHE A 182 -2.74 -16.84 -7.87
C PHE A 182 -3.42 -15.61 -7.27
N GLN A 183 -4.37 -15.85 -6.37
CA GLN A 183 -5.13 -14.77 -5.75
C GLN A 183 -4.44 -14.31 -4.47
N CYS A 184 -4.23 -12.99 -4.34
CA CYS A 184 -3.70 -12.41 -3.12
C CYS A 184 -4.70 -12.59 -1.95
N PRO A 185 -4.28 -13.11 -0.79
CA PRO A 185 -5.16 -13.33 0.37
C PRO A 185 -5.66 -12.03 1.02
N CYS A 186 -4.94 -10.92 0.86
CA CYS A 186 -5.31 -9.64 1.47
C CYS A 186 -6.34 -8.89 0.63
N CYS A 187 -6.02 -8.62 -0.64
CA CYS A 187 -6.83 -7.78 -1.51
C CYS A 187 -7.71 -8.55 -2.50
N CYS A 188 -7.57 -9.87 -2.53
CA CYS A 188 -8.32 -10.77 -3.40
C CYS A 188 -8.12 -10.51 -4.91
N GLN A 189 -7.03 -9.84 -5.30
CA GLN A 189 -6.68 -9.66 -6.72
C GLN A 189 -5.92 -10.87 -7.25
N SER A 190 -6.22 -11.28 -8.49
CA SER A 190 -5.43 -12.27 -9.22
C SER A 190 -4.11 -11.64 -9.69
N LEU A 191 -2.98 -12.23 -9.31
CA LEU A 191 -1.64 -11.76 -9.62
C LEU A 191 -0.83 -12.89 -10.27
N GLN A 192 0.19 -12.51 -11.04
CA GLN A 192 1.21 -13.42 -11.55
C GLN A 192 1.96 -14.09 -10.40
N VAL A 193 2.25 -15.39 -10.52
CA VAL A 193 2.96 -16.16 -9.49
C VAL A 193 4.37 -15.62 -9.20
N GLU A 194 5.02 -15.00 -10.18
CA GLU A 194 6.29 -14.27 -10.02
C GLU A 194 6.21 -13.21 -8.92
N THR A 195 5.04 -12.59 -8.73
CA THR A 195 4.81 -11.57 -7.68
C THR A 195 5.00 -12.16 -6.29
N PHE A 196 4.67 -13.44 -6.09
CA PHE A 196 4.76 -14.11 -4.81
C PHE A 196 6.12 -14.80 -4.60
N LYS A 197 6.81 -15.15 -5.70
CA LYS A 197 8.18 -15.71 -5.65
C LYS A 197 9.23 -14.64 -5.33
N ASP A 198 9.01 -13.40 -5.76
CA ASP A 198 9.89 -12.26 -5.44
C ASP A 198 9.35 -11.45 -4.26
N SER A 199 10.07 -11.48 -3.13
CA SER A 199 9.75 -10.71 -1.93
C SER A 199 9.56 -9.21 -2.19
N LYS A 200 10.32 -8.62 -3.13
CA LYS A 200 10.20 -7.19 -3.48
C LYS A 200 8.91 -6.91 -4.24
N LEU A 201 8.54 -7.79 -5.17
CA LEU A 201 7.29 -7.66 -5.93
C LEU A 201 6.07 -7.84 -5.03
N TRP A 202 6.13 -8.83 -4.12
CA TRP A 202 5.12 -9.07 -3.11
C TRP A 202 4.97 -7.87 -2.18
N LYS A 203 6.08 -7.39 -1.61
CA LYS A 203 6.10 -6.21 -0.74
C LYS A 203 5.47 -5.00 -1.43
N ARG A 204 5.88 -4.73 -2.67
CA ARG A 204 5.33 -3.63 -3.48
C ARG A 204 3.83 -3.79 -3.69
N HIS A 205 3.35 -4.98 -4.04
CA HIS A 205 1.91 -5.21 -4.25
C HIS A 205 1.09 -4.89 -2.98
N VAL A 206 1.50 -5.43 -1.84
CA VAL A 206 0.80 -5.22 -0.57
C VAL A 206 0.83 -3.75 -0.15
N VAL A 207 1.97 -3.07 -0.28
CA VAL A 207 2.11 -1.63 0.03
C VAL A 207 1.26 -0.78 -0.89
N GLU A 208 1.27 -1.06 -2.20
CA GLU A 208 0.43 -0.37 -3.15
C GLU A 208 -1.05 -0.53 -2.76
N ASP A 209 -1.50 -1.71 -2.32
CA ASP A 209 -2.89 -1.94 -1.91
C ASP A 209 -3.25 -1.33 -0.55
N LEU A 210 -2.28 -1.30 0.37
CA LEU A 210 -2.43 -0.70 1.69
C LEU A 210 -2.57 0.83 1.63
N CYS A 211 -1.83 1.46 0.73
CA CYS A 211 -1.67 2.92 0.65
C CYS A 211 -1.32 3.55 2.01
N PRO A 212 -0.08 3.34 2.49
CA PRO A 212 0.30 3.59 3.88
C PRO A 212 0.44 5.07 4.23
N TYR A 213 0.54 5.96 3.24
CA TYR A 213 0.73 7.38 3.49
C TYR A 213 -0.61 8.06 3.77
N THR A 214 -0.66 8.82 4.86
CA THR A 214 -1.77 9.68 5.28
C THR A 214 -1.23 11.10 5.41
N CYS A 215 -2.03 12.12 5.06
CA CYS A 215 -1.59 13.50 5.26
C CYS A 215 -1.37 13.78 6.76
N ILE A 216 -0.19 14.30 7.10
CA ILE A 216 0.22 14.56 8.48
C ILE A 216 -0.02 16.01 8.92
N ALA A 217 -0.38 16.89 8.00
CA ALA A 217 -0.62 18.30 8.31
C ALA A 217 -1.87 18.48 9.17
N GLU A 218 -1.81 19.31 10.21
CA GLU A 218 -2.89 19.41 11.20
C GLU A 218 -4.25 19.76 10.56
N ASN A 219 -4.27 20.75 9.65
CA ASN A 219 -5.47 21.25 8.98
C ASN A 219 -5.60 20.76 7.53
N CYS A 220 -5.65 19.44 7.33
CA CYS A 220 -5.83 18.86 5.98
C CYS A 220 -7.27 19.03 5.48
N PRO A 221 -7.49 19.59 4.26
CA PRO A 221 -8.83 19.77 3.70
C PRO A 221 -9.45 18.43 3.24
N THR A 222 -8.63 17.41 3.01
CA THR A 222 -9.06 16.09 2.55
C THR A 222 -8.46 14.97 3.40
N PRO A 223 -8.79 14.92 4.71
CA PRO A 223 -8.11 14.05 5.69
C PRO A 223 -8.36 12.55 5.46
N GLU A 224 -9.35 12.19 4.65
CA GLU A 224 -9.70 10.80 4.33
C GLU A 224 -8.90 10.23 3.15
N LEU A 225 -8.16 11.06 2.40
CA LEU A 225 -7.36 10.59 1.27
C LEU A 225 -6.13 9.81 1.76
N LEU A 226 -5.89 8.68 1.11
CA LEU A 226 -4.74 7.80 1.36
C LEU A 226 -3.88 7.74 0.10
N PHE A 227 -2.57 7.72 0.28
CA PHE A 227 -1.60 7.74 -0.81
C PHE A 227 -0.74 6.47 -0.76
N CYS A 228 -0.42 5.93 -1.93
CA CYS A 228 0.28 4.66 -2.05
C CYS A 228 1.78 4.85 -2.28
N THR A 229 2.17 6.06 -2.71
CA THR A 229 3.58 6.46 -2.80
C THR A 229 3.85 7.77 -2.07
N ARG A 230 5.11 7.97 -1.67
CA ARG A 230 5.57 9.24 -1.09
C ARG A 230 5.37 10.40 -2.07
N SER A 231 5.61 10.20 -3.36
CA SER A 231 5.42 11.23 -4.38
C SER A 231 3.96 11.68 -4.52
N GLU A 232 2.99 10.77 -4.41
CA GLU A 232 1.57 11.12 -4.36
C GLU A 232 1.23 11.97 -3.14
N TRP A 233 1.79 11.62 -1.97
CA TRP A 233 1.65 12.40 -0.74
C TRP A 233 2.28 13.79 -0.86
N GLU A 234 3.53 13.90 -1.35
CA GLU A 234 4.21 15.19 -1.57
C GLU A 234 3.44 16.07 -2.56
N THR A 235 2.88 15.45 -3.60
CA THR A 235 2.04 16.15 -4.59
C THR A 235 0.76 16.68 -3.95
N HIS A 236 0.14 15.92 -3.03
CA HIS A 236 -1.02 16.39 -2.27
C HIS A 236 -0.63 17.56 -1.37
N ILE A 237 0.47 17.45 -0.63
CA ILE A 237 0.98 18.50 0.25
C ILE A 237 1.16 19.81 -0.54
N LYS A 238 1.85 19.77 -1.69
CA LYS A 238 2.08 20.95 -2.56
C LYS A 238 0.81 21.55 -3.18
N LYS A 239 -0.27 20.77 -3.36
CA LYS A 239 -1.48 21.21 -4.08
C LYS A 239 -2.63 21.59 -3.18
N SER A 240 -2.73 20.93 -2.02
CA SER A 240 -3.90 21.01 -1.14
C SER A 240 -3.64 21.86 0.10
N HIS A 241 -2.38 22.09 0.44
CA HIS A 241 -2.01 22.99 1.52
C HIS A 241 -1.44 24.27 0.90
N LEU A 242 -1.93 25.42 1.36
CA LEU A 242 -1.45 26.70 0.84
C LEU A 242 -0.02 26.94 1.35
N PRO A 243 0.90 27.45 0.51
CA PRO A 243 2.22 27.84 0.97
C PRO A 243 2.13 29.13 1.80
N GLU A 244 2.98 29.23 2.79
CA GLU A 244 3.37 30.51 3.37
C GLU A 244 4.47 31.13 2.51
N TRP A 245 4.45 32.45 2.38
CA TRP A 245 5.44 33.17 1.59
C TRP A 245 6.54 33.68 2.51
N GLN A 246 7.73 33.08 2.40
CA GLN A 246 8.90 33.45 3.19
C GLN A 246 10.10 33.72 2.29
N CYS A 247 10.70 34.90 2.41
CA CYS A 247 11.86 35.30 1.64
C CYS A 247 13.10 34.52 2.13
N PRO A 248 13.86 33.88 1.24
CA PRO A 248 15.05 33.10 1.62
C PRO A 248 16.27 33.96 1.98
N PHE A 249 16.18 35.28 1.82
CA PHE A 249 17.30 36.23 1.99
C PHE A 249 17.11 37.17 3.19
N CYS A 250 15.94 37.13 3.83
CA CYS A 250 15.57 37.99 4.94
C CYS A 250 15.29 37.14 6.19
N ASP A 251 15.47 37.74 7.36
CA ASP A 251 15.16 37.12 8.66
C ASP A 251 13.95 37.78 9.34
N GLY A 252 13.34 37.05 10.28
CA GLY A 252 12.25 37.57 11.11
C GLY A 252 10.97 37.91 10.34
N ASP A 253 10.23 38.92 10.82
CA ASP A 253 8.94 39.31 10.24
C ASP A 253 9.07 39.90 8.83
N HIS A 254 10.23 40.50 8.50
CA HIS A 254 10.50 41.03 7.16
C HIS A 254 10.55 39.92 6.09
N ALA A 255 10.89 38.70 6.50
CA ALA A 255 10.91 37.56 5.59
C ALA A 255 9.49 37.15 5.17
N LYS A 256 8.47 37.38 5.99
CA LYS A 256 7.12 36.88 5.75
C LYS A 256 6.33 37.84 4.88
N GLN A 257 5.67 37.31 3.86
CA GLN A 257 4.78 38.08 2.98
C GLN A 257 3.38 37.47 2.97
N PRO A 258 2.33 38.29 2.80
CA PRO A 258 0.96 37.81 2.88
C PRO A 258 0.52 36.97 1.67
N ASN A 259 1.13 37.17 0.49
CA ASN A 259 0.78 36.50 -0.75
C ASN A 259 1.94 36.53 -1.77
N MET A 260 1.71 35.90 -2.92
CA MET A 260 2.69 35.80 -4.02
C MET A 260 3.06 37.18 -4.56
N GLU A 261 2.08 38.06 -4.72
CA GLU A 261 2.27 39.39 -5.29
C GLU A 261 3.15 40.25 -4.38
N ALA A 262 2.86 40.27 -3.08
CA ALA A 262 3.69 40.97 -2.09
C ALA A 262 5.11 40.39 -2.02
N MET A 263 5.27 39.07 -2.17
CA MET A 263 6.60 38.46 -2.28
C MET A 263 7.32 38.89 -3.56
N ALA A 264 6.62 38.96 -4.69
CA ALA A 264 7.21 39.42 -5.94
C ALA A 264 7.66 40.89 -5.85
N ASP A 265 6.85 41.75 -5.23
CA ASP A 265 7.17 43.16 -5.01
C ASP A 265 8.35 43.32 -4.05
N HIS A 266 8.36 42.57 -2.93
CA HIS A 266 9.48 42.55 -1.98
C HIS A 266 10.79 42.11 -2.64
N LEU A 267 10.78 41.01 -3.41
CA LEU A 267 11.98 40.55 -4.14
C LEU A 267 12.47 41.61 -5.14
N GLN A 268 11.57 42.32 -5.81
CA GLN A 268 11.90 43.39 -6.75
C GLN A 268 12.41 44.67 -6.06
N ALA A 269 11.92 44.98 -4.87
CA ALA A 269 12.34 46.16 -4.11
C ALA A 269 13.70 45.94 -3.45
N ASP A 270 13.86 44.81 -2.75
CA ASP A 270 14.93 44.62 -1.76
C ASP A 270 16.01 43.62 -2.22
N HIS A 271 15.75 42.82 -3.27
CA HIS A 271 16.64 41.75 -3.74
C HIS A 271 16.92 41.79 -5.26
N LYS A 272 17.09 42.99 -5.81
CA LYS A 272 17.39 43.21 -7.25
C LYS A 272 18.65 42.49 -7.74
N ASP A 273 19.66 42.40 -6.88
CA ASP A 273 20.93 41.74 -7.20
C ASP A 273 20.72 40.23 -7.43
N GLU A 274 19.88 39.59 -6.61
CA GLU A 274 19.52 38.17 -6.78
C GLU A 274 18.69 37.94 -8.05
N LEU A 275 17.77 38.86 -8.36
CA LEU A 275 16.96 38.83 -9.60
C LEU A 275 17.79 39.01 -10.88
N SER A 276 19.01 39.54 -10.77
CA SER A 276 19.94 39.61 -11.90
C SER A 276 20.57 38.26 -12.21
N THR A 277 20.60 37.34 -11.25
CA THR A 277 21.18 35.99 -11.40
C THR A 277 20.14 34.90 -11.63
N LYS A 278 18.95 35.04 -11.01
CA LYS A 278 17.87 34.05 -11.03
C LYS A 278 16.58 34.71 -11.49
N SER A 279 15.75 33.97 -12.22
CA SER A 279 14.44 34.48 -12.62
C SER A 279 13.52 34.68 -11.41
N LEU A 280 12.63 35.67 -11.50
CA LEU A 280 11.59 35.90 -10.49
C LEU A 280 10.76 34.64 -10.21
N SER A 281 10.44 33.85 -11.24
CA SER A 281 9.73 32.57 -11.09
C SER A 281 10.49 31.55 -10.23
N THR A 282 11.82 31.50 -10.34
CA THR A 282 12.66 30.59 -9.56
C THR A 282 12.67 31.04 -8.10
N LEU A 283 12.83 32.34 -7.84
CA LEU A 283 12.83 32.88 -6.49
C LEU A 283 11.47 32.72 -5.81
N LEU A 284 10.36 33.00 -6.52
CA LEU A 284 9.01 32.75 -5.99
C LEU A 284 8.79 31.27 -5.65
N SER A 285 9.33 30.35 -6.44
CA SER A 285 9.27 28.92 -6.13
C SER A 285 10.06 28.55 -4.88
N TRP A 286 11.14 29.26 -4.55
CA TRP A 286 11.92 29.03 -3.32
C TRP A 286 11.28 29.70 -2.12
N SER A 287 10.56 30.81 -2.33
CA SER A 287 9.86 31.54 -1.28
C SER A 287 8.54 30.90 -0.84
N ALA A 288 8.02 29.95 -1.61
CA ALA A 288 6.81 29.22 -1.27
C ALA A 288 7.13 28.07 -0.30
N VAL A 289 6.99 28.33 1.00
CA VAL A 289 7.28 27.36 2.07
C VAL A 289 6.01 26.62 2.44
N GLN A 290 6.05 25.29 2.34
CA GLN A 290 4.90 24.48 2.70
C GLN A 290 4.90 24.17 4.20
N LYS A 291 3.89 24.69 4.91
CA LYS A 291 3.68 24.39 6.32
C LYS A 291 2.73 23.22 6.52
N MET A 292 3.10 22.29 7.40
CA MET A 292 2.26 21.18 7.87
C MET A 292 1.98 21.29 9.37
N GLY A 293 2.79 22.05 10.12
CA GLY A 293 2.65 22.25 11.56
C GLY A 293 3.23 21.09 12.39
N VAL A 294 4.14 20.30 11.82
CA VAL A 294 4.70 19.12 12.50
C VAL A 294 5.86 19.56 13.37
N THR A 295 5.64 19.59 14.69
CA THR A 295 6.67 19.92 15.71
C THR A 295 7.04 18.73 16.58
N THR A 296 6.18 17.71 16.63
CA THR A 296 6.37 16.50 17.43
C THR A 296 5.84 15.27 16.68
N CYS A 297 6.41 14.11 16.97
CA CYS A 297 5.93 12.84 16.43
C CYS A 297 4.65 12.39 17.14
N PRO A 298 3.59 11.99 16.40
CA PRO A 298 2.34 11.50 17.01
C PRO A 298 2.47 10.11 17.64
N PHE A 299 3.58 9.38 17.42
CA PHE A 299 3.77 8.00 17.87
C PHE A 299 4.83 7.85 18.98
N CYS A 300 5.81 8.76 19.07
CA CYS A 300 6.91 8.65 20.02
C CYS A 300 7.20 10.00 20.70
N THR A 301 8.37 10.13 21.33
CA THR A 301 8.82 11.37 22.01
C THR A 301 9.72 12.25 21.14
N ALA A 302 9.93 11.91 19.86
CA ALA A 302 10.73 12.73 18.96
C ALA A 302 10.04 14.07 18.70
N ASP A 303 10.82 15.15 18.75
CA ASP A 303 10.40 16.52 18.47
C ASP A 303 11.48 17.26 17.69
N GLY A 304 11.15 18.47 17.22
CA GLY A 304 12.08 19.30 16.48
C GLY A 304 11.46 20.61 16.03
N PRO A 305 12.23 21.43 15.28
CA PRO A 305 11.70 22.60 14.63
C PRO A 305 10.51 22.24 13.74
N GLU A 306 9.56 23.17 13.62
CA GLU A 306 8.36 22.99 12.80
C GLU A 306 8.74 22.60 11.37
N ASP A 307 8.18 21.48 10.91
CA ASP A 307 8.35 20.92 9.57
C ASP A 307 9.80 20.61 9.19
N ALA A 308 10.67 20.37 10.19
CA ALA A 308 12.03 19.91 9.96
C ALA A 308 12.04 18.62 9.10
N PRO A 309 12.83 18.55 8.01
CA PRO A 309 12.81 17.41 7.08
C PRO A 309 13.00 16.06 7.76
N ASP A 310 13.95 15.98 8.71
CA ASP A 310 14.25 14.74 9.44
C ASP A 310 13.08 14.29 10.33
N LEU A 311 12.37 15.25 10.96
CA LEU A 311 11.18 14.95 11.77
C LEU A 311 10.02 14.51 10.88
N VAL A 312 9.80 15.19 9.75
CA VAL A 312 8.76 14.81 8.77
C VAL A 312 9.01 13.39 8.25
N ASP A 313 10.25 13.07 7.89
CA ASP A 313 10.64 11.75 7.43
C ASP A 313 10.43 10.67 8.49
N HIS A 314 10.79 10.97 9.74
CA HIS A 314 10.52 10.09 10.88
C HIS A 314 9.01 9.85 11.06
N VAL A 315 8.19 10.90 11.06
CA VAL A 315 6.73 10.77 11.22
C VAL A 315 6.11 9.98 10.07
N LEU A 316 6.58 10.17 8.84
CA LEU A 316 6.10 9.38 7.69
C LEU A 316 6.46 7.90 7.81
N GLN A 317 7.65 7.59 8.33
CA GLN A 317 8.08 6.21 8.57
C GLN A 317 7.23 5.55 9.66
N GLU A 318 7.01 6.22 10.80
CA GLU A 318 6.17 5.71 11.88
C GLU A 318 4.71 5.55 11.41
N ALA A 319 4.17 6.51 10.64
CA ALA A 319 2.83 6.40 10.06
C ALA A 319 2.71 5.24 9.07
N TYR A 320 3.77 4.96 8.32
CA TYR A 320 3.85 3.80 7.42
C TYR A 320 3.80 2.49 8.20
N GLU A 321 4.60 2.36 9.25
CA GLU A 321 4.62 1.16 10.12
C GLU A 321 3.29 0.99 10.85
N PHE A 322 2.72 2.09 11.32
CA PHE A 322 1.38 2.10 11.90
C PHE A 322 0.33 1.61 10.90
N ALA A 323 0.44 1.97 9.61
CA ALA A 323 -0.46 1.52 8.56
C ALA A 323 -0.45 -0.01 8.36
N LEU A 324 0.67 -0.69 8.60
CA LEU A 324 0.78 -2.15 8.44
C LEU A 324 -0.20 -2.90 9.35
N ARG A 325 -0.57 -2.32 10.50
CA ARG A 325 -1.52 -2.92 11.45
C ARG A 325 -2.93 -3.10 10.87
N ALA A 326 -3.26 -2.41 9.78
CA ALA A 326 -4.52 -2.62 9.06
C ALA A 326 -4.57 -3.90 8.22
N LEU A 327 -3.44 -4.56 7.98
CA LEU A 327 -3.41 -5.82 7.21
C LEU A 327 -4.14 -6.93 7.98
N PRO A 328 -4.98 -7.74 7.31
CA PRO A 328 -5.56 -8.96 7.88
C PRO A 328 -4.47 -10.01 8.07
N TRP A 329 -3.72 -9.90 9.17
CA TRP A 329 -2.70 -10.89 9.55
C TRP A 329 -3.30 -12.29 9.58
N PRO A 330 -2.54 -13.31 9.11
CA PRO A 330 -2.85 -14.70 9.42
C PRO A 330 -3.10 -14.84 10.92
N LYS A 331 -4.08 -15.66 11.31
CA LYS A 331 -4.22 -16.01 12.72
C LYS A 331 -2.88 -16.59 13.16
N PRO A 332 -2.25 -16.08 14.24
CA PRO A 332 -1.07 -16.73 14.78
C PRO A 332 -1.43 -18.19 15.04
N ILE A 333 -0.55 -19.10 14.63
CA ILE A 333 -0.67 -20.51 15.01
C ILE A 333 -0.82 -20.49 16.53
N ASN A 334 -1.96 -20.97 17.04
CA ASN A 334 -2.17 -21.11 18.47
C ASN A 334 -1.07 -22.04 18.98
N HIS A 335 0.00 -21.47 19.53
CA HIS A 335 0.86 -22.21 20.43
C HIS A 335 0.01 -22.43 21.68
N GLU A 336 -0.38 -23.69 21.92
CA GLU A 336 -0.94 -24.09 23.20
C GLU A 336 0.08 -23.74 24.29
N LEU A 337 -0.13 -22.62 24.97
CA LEU A 337 0.74 -22.11 26.05
C LEU A 337 0.76 -23.03 27.29
N ASN A 338 0.05 -24.16 27.24
CA ASN A 338 0.04 -25.21 28.25
C ASN A 338 1.08 -26.31 27.99
N GLU A 339 1.81 -26.29 26.88
CA GLU A 339 2.91 -27.23 26.66
C GLU A 339 4.22 -26.71 27.30
N PRO A 340 5.02 -27.59 27.93
CA PRO A 340 6.26 -27.21 28.60
C PRO A 340 7.28 -26.60 27.61
N PRO A 341 8.14 -25.67 28.06
CA PRO A 341 9.15 -25.06 27.19
C PRO A 341 10.06 -26.13 26.57
N GLY A 342 10.02 -26.29 25.24
CA GLY A 342 10.88 -27.23 24.50
C GLY A 342 10.15 -28.26 23.63
N THR A 343 8.82 -28.36 23.65
CA THR A 343 8.09 -29.20 22.68
C THR A 343 7.88 -28.47 21.35
N PHE A 344 8.78 -28.72 20.40
CA PHE A 344 8.56 -28.32 19.00
C PHE A 344 7.93 -29.49 18.25
N LYS A 345 6.61 -29.48 18.04
CA LYS A 345 5.96 -30.37 17.06
C LYS A 345 6.10 -29.72 15.69
N LEU A 346 6.92 -30.32 14.81
CA LEU A 346 6.94 -29.97 13.40
C LEU A 346 5.52 -30.21 12.82
N PRO A 347 4.97 -29.28 12.01
CA PRO A 347 3.66 -29.49 11.40
C PRO A 347 3.68 -30.74 10.54
N ASP A 348 2.70 -31.61 10.75
CA ASP A 348 2.50 -32.81 9.96
C ASP A 348 2.33 -32.43 8.47
N LYS A 349 3.10 -33.06 7.58
CA LYS A 349 3.08 -32.81 6.13
C LYS A 349 1.93 -33.58 5.47
N GLY A 350 0.75 -33.62 6.09
CA GLY A 350 -0.32 -34.52 5.71
C GLY A 350 -1.72 -33.93 5.91
N ASN A 351 -2.14 -33.04 5.00
CA ASN A 351 -3.43 -33.04 4.30
C ASN A 351 -3.65 -31.69 3.62
N ASP A 352 -4.30 -31.73 2.45
CA ASP A 352 -4.70 -30.62 1.59
C ASP A 352 -5.53 -29.53 2.29
N GLU A 353 -4.93 -28.75 3.18
CA GLU A 353 -5.50 -27.48 3.60
C GLU A 353 -5.13 -26.41 2.57
N ASN A 354 -6.15 -25.85 1.92
CA ASN A 354 -6.04 -24.74 0.99
C ASN A 354 -5.07 -23.67 1.55
N PRO A 355 -3.99 -23.28 0.85
CA PRO A 355 -3.02 -22.29 1.35
C PRO A 355 -3.66 -20.99 1.84
N ILE A 356 -4.88 -20.67 1.36
CA ILE A 356 -5.68 -19.51 1.75
C ILE A 356 -6.29 -19.66 3.15
N SER A 357 -6.62 -20.87 3.63
CA SER A 357 -7.24 -21.08 4.95
C SER A 357 -6.30 -20.73 6.11
N ARG A 358 -4.99 -20.85 5.91
CA ARG A 358 -3.98 -20.39 6.87
C ARG A 358 -3.89 -18.86 6.97
N TRP A 359 -4.46 -18.14 6.00
CA TRP A 359 -4.43 -16.67 5.89
C TRP A 359 -5.75 -15.98 6.26
N LEU A 360 -6.85 -16.72 6.42
CA LEU A 360 -8.19 -16.23 6.78
C LEU A 360 -8.55 -16.56 8.23
#